data_AF-A0A944ZZ34-F1
#
_entry.id   AF-A0A944ZZ34-F1
#
_cell.length_a   1.000
_cell.length_b   1.000
_cell.length_c   1.000
_cell.angle_alpha   90.00
_cell.angle_beta   90.00
_cell.angle_gamma   90.00
#
_symmetry.space_group_name_H-M   'P 1'
#
loop_
_entity.id
_entity.type
_entity.pdbx_description
1 polymer ?
#
loop_
_entity_poly.entity_id
_entity_poly.type
_entity_poly.pdbx_seq_one_letter_code
_entity_poly.pdbx_strand_id
1 'polypeptide(L)'
;MGKRRFTEQGWQKDPWFRGLCSALASCNGEDEIAEFLRDLGSLSELQSWSERLEVAKLLSQGFTYREVAKHTGASTTTVTRVAKSIENGTGAYQKYLMGLRKEAALNKFETPEEVKPNNGEALRKYL
;
A
#
# COMPACT_ATOMS: atom_id res chain seq x y z
N MET A 1 25.34 18.95 11.89
CA MET A 1 23.90 19.06 12.22
C MET A 1 23.30 17.67 12.26
N GLY A 2 22.53 17.32 13.30
CA GLY A 2 21.85 16.02 13.37
C GLY A 2 20.80 15.89 12.26
N LYS A 3 20.66 14.69 11.68
CA LYS A 3 19.59 14.44 10.70
C LYS A 3 18.24 14.67 11.38
N ARG A 4 17.36 15.48 10.76
CA ARG A 4 15.95 15.55 11.17
C ARG A 4 15.37 14.14 11.10
N ARG A 5 14.62 13.75 12.14
CA ARG A 5 13.97 12.44 12.23
C ARG A 5 12.48 12.64 12.42
N PHE A 6 11.70 11.87 11.69
CA PHE A 6 10.27 11.77 11.92
C PHE A 6 9.98 11.04 13.24
N THR A 7 8.91 11.47 13.89
CA THR A 7 8.32 10.82 15.07
C THR A 7 6.88 10.48 14.75
N GLU A 8 6.35 9.40 15.34
CA GLU A 8 4.96 8.95 15.12
C GLU A 8 3.91 10.05 15.39
N GLN A 9 4.22 10.99 16.30
CA GLN A 9 3.29 12.05 16.69
C GLN A 9 3.41 13.33 15.86
N GLY A 10 4.43 13.45 14.99
CA GLY A 10 4.79 14.73 14.37
C GLY A 10 5.04 14.71 12.86
N TRP A 11 5.30 13.55 12.26
CA TRP A 11 5.71 13.45 10.85
C TRP A 11 4.70 14.10 9.88
N GLN A 12 3.41 14.00 10.18
CA GLN A 12 2.35 14.55 9.35
C GLN A 12 2.32 16.08 9.31
N LYS A 13 2.89 16.76 10.32
CA LYS A 13 2.93 18.24 10.37
C LYS A 13 4.27 18.79 9.89
N ASP A 14 5.23 17.91 9.58
CA ASP A 14 6.55 18.34 9.13
C ASP A 14 6.45 19.10 7.80
N PRO A 15 7.07 20.30 7.68
CA PRO A 15 6.99 21.10 6.46
C PRO A 15 7.53 20.38 5.21
N TRP A 16 8.56 19.54 5.33
CA TRP A 16 9.11 18.80 4.19
C TRP A 16 8.16 17.70 3.74
N PHE A 17 7.55 17.00 4.69
CA PHE A 17 6.52 16.00 4.36
C PHE A 17 5.30 16.66 3.69
N ARG A 18 4.86 17.81 4.18
CA ARG A 18 3.77 18.59 3.55
C ARG A 18 4.12 19.09 2.16
N GLY A 19 5.37 19.52 1.95
CA GLY A 19 5.88 19.88 0.63
C GLY A 19 5.83 18.71 -0.35
N LEU A 20 6.30 17.53 0.07
CA LEU A 20 6.20 16.30 -0.73
C LEU A 20 4.75 15.96 -1.10
N CYS A 21 3.83 15.98 -0.13
CA CYS A 21 2.42 15.73 -0.41
C CYS A 21 1.82 16.73 -1.41
N SER A 22 2.20 18.01 -1.30
CA SER A 22 1.70 19.06 -2.20
C SER A 22 2.21 18.87 -3.63
N ALA A 23 3.47 18.47 -3.79
CA ALA A 23 4.04 18.15 -5.10
C ALA A 23 3.34 16.95 -5.74
N LEU A 24 3.18 15.84 -5.00
CA LEU A 24 2.46 14.66 -5.48
C LEU A 24 1.00 14.98 -5.87
N ALA A 25 0.33 15.86 -5.12
CA ALA A 25 -1.03 16.27 -5.41
C ALA A 25 -1.16 17.22 -6.62
N SER A 26 -0.05 17.80 -7.09
CA SER A 26 -0.02 18.70 -8.24
C SER A 26 0.23 17.99 -9.58
N CYS A 27 0.68 16.73 -9.54
CA CYS A 27 0.87 15.90 -10.73
C CYS A 27 -0.46 15.62 -11.43
N ASN A 28 -0.45 15.66 -12.76
CA ASN A 28 -1.62 15.46 -13.60
C ASN A 28 -1.66 14.04 -14.20
N GLY A 29 -2.04 13.07 -13.36
CA GLY A 29 -2.23 11.68 -13.78
C GLY A 29 -1.04 10.77 -13.45
N GLU A 30 -1.17 9.49 -13.84
CA GLU A 30 -0.24 8.43 -13.41
C GLU A 30 1.16 8.57 -14.01
N ASP A 31 1.29 9.03 -15.26
CA ASP A 31 2.59 9.18 -15.93
C ASP A 31 3.46 10.24 -15.23
N GLU A 32 2.90 11.42 -14.94
CA GLU A 32 3.63 12.47 -14.20
C GLU A 32 4.01 12.03 -12.78
N ILE A 33 3.14 11.26 -12.11
CA ILE A 33 3.45 10.69 -10.80
C ILE A 33 4.60 9.68 -10.93
N ALA A 34 4.60 8.84 -11.95
CA ALA A 34 5.64 7.83 -12.18
C ALA A 34 7.00 8.48 -12.45
N GLU A 35 7.06 9.51 -13.29
CA GLU A 35 8.26 10.30 -13.54
C GLU A 35 8.78 10.95 -12.26
N PHE A 36 7.90 11.60 -11.51
CA PHE A 36 8.28 12.27 -10.26
C PHE A 36 8.76 11.29 -9.19
N LEU A 37 8.09 10.15 -9.02
CA LEU A 37 8.52 9.10 -8.11
C LEU A 37 9.88 8.50 -8.54
N ARG A 38 10.14 8.39 -9.84
CA ARG A 38 11.43 7.91 -10.36
C ARG A 38 12.59 8.84 -10.02
N ASP A 39 12.36 10.14 -9.99
CA ASP A 39 13.34 11.13 -9.57
C ASP A 39 13.53 11.16 -8.05
N LEU A 40 12.46 10.93 -7.28
CA LEU A 40 12.51 10.92 -5.81
C LEU A 40 13.14 9.65 -5.23
N GLY A 41 12.87 8.50 -5.83
CA GLY A 41 13.17 7.19 -5.28
C GLY A 41 14.09 6.36 -6.16
N SER A 42 14.87 5.48 -5.52
CA SER A 42 15.56 4.41 -6.22
C SER A 42 14.59 3.32 -6.70
N LEU A 43 14.99 2.53 -7.70
CA LEU A 43 14.17 1.43 -8.22
C LEU A 43 13.74 0.44 -7.12
N SER A 44 14.62 0.18 -6.13
CA SER A 44 14.30 -0.72 -5.02
C SER A 44 13.29 -0.12 -4.04
N GLU A 45 13.28 1.20 -3.85
CA GLU A 45 12.26 1.88 -3.04
C GLU A 45 10.90 1.86 -3.73
N LEU A 46 10.86 2.15 -5.04
CA LEU A 46 9.65 2.06 -5.85
C LEU A 46 9.05 0.65 -5.80
N GLN A 47 9.88 -0.37 -6.05
CA GLN A 47 9.49 -1.77 -5.93
C GLN A 47 8.94 -2.07 -4.53
N SER A 48 9.61 -1.60 -3.47
CA SER A 48 9.15 -1.83 -2.10
C SER A 48 7.82 -1.15 -1.78
N TRP A 49 7.54 0.03 -2.33
CA TRP A 49 6.25 0.71 -2.14
C TRP A 49 5.13 0.00 -2.89
N SER A 50 5.39 -0.41 -4.15
CA SER A 50 4.46 -1.18 -4.98
C SER A 50 4.10 -2.52 -4.33
N GLU A 51 5.09 -3.26 -3.83
CA GLU A 51 4.86 -4.52 -3.10
C GLU A 51 3.97 -4.32 -1.88
N ARG A 52 4.20 -3.26 -1.08
CA ARG A 52 3.37 -2.97 0.10
C ARG A 52 1.92 -2.68 -0.27
N LEU A 53 1.70 -1.97 -1.38
CA LEU A 53 0.36 -1.70 -1.88
C LEU A 53 -0.35 -2.99 -2.31
N GLU A 54 0.34 -3.86 -3.05
CA GLU A 54 -0.25 -5.14 -3.49
C GLU A 54 -0.48 -6.11 -2.30
N VAL A 55 0.45 -6.16 -1.34
CA VAL A 55 0.26 -6.88 -0.07
C VAL A 55 -1.02 -6.40 0.61
N ALA A 56 -1.22 -5.08 0.72
CA ALA A 56 -2.38 -4.54 1.39
C ALA A 56 -3.69 -4.87 0.65
N LYS A 57 -3.67 -4.87 -0.68
CA LYS A 57 -4.80 -5.27 -1.53
C LYS A 57 -5.16 -6.74 -1.32
N LEU A 58 -4.20 -7.65 -1.39
CA LEU A 58 -4.44 -9.08 -1.23
C LEU A 58 -4.91 -9.42 0.20
N LEU A 59 -4.31 -8.83 1.23
CA LEU A 59 -4.79 -8.99 2.60
C LEU A 59 -6.24 -8.52 2.75
N SER A 60 -6.60 -7.41 2.11
CA SER A 60 -7.98 -6.88 2.10
C SER A 60 -8.97 -7.78 1.34
N GLN A 61 -8.48 -8.66 0.45
CA GLN A 61 -9.27 -9.66 -0.26
C GLN A 61 -9.39 -10.99 0.50
N GLY A 62 -8.75 -11.11 1.67
CA GLY A 62 -8.84 -12.30 2.54
C GLY A 62 -7.75 -13.35 2.31
N PHE A 63 -6.71 -13.03 1.54
CA PHE A 63 -5.58 -13.94 1.34
C PHE A 63 -4.78 -14.14 2.63
N THR A 64 -4.28 -15.36 2.83
CA THR A 64 -3.41 -15.68 3.96
C THR A 64 -2.03 -15.05 3.79
N TYR A 65 -1.32 -14.80 4.91
CA TYR A 65 0.01 -14.19 4.85
C TYR A 65 1.01 -14.98 3.99
N ARG A 66 0.87 -16.30 3.96
CA ARG A 66 1.72 -17.18 3.13
C ARG A 66 1.45 -17.02 1.65
N GLU A 67 0.18 -16.94 1.26
CA GLU A 67 -0.21 -16.70 -0.14
C GLU A 67 0.27 -15.33 -0.58
N VAL A 68 0.04 -14.29 0.24
CA VAL A 68 0.48 -12.93 -0.06
C VAL A 68 2.00 -12.85 -0.24
N ALA A 69 2.78 -13.45 0.65
CA ALA A 69 4.24 -13.47 0.52
C ALA A 69 4.70 -14.19 -0.76
N LYS A 70 4.05 -15.30 -1.12
CA LYS A 70 4.35 -16.05 -2.35
C LYS A 70 4.00 -15.25 -3.60
N HIS A 71 2.86 -14.56 -3.62
CA HIS A 71 2.40 -13.78 -4.77
C HIS A 71 3.20 -12.49 -4.99
N THR A 72 3.53 -11.80 -3.91
CA THR A 72 4.16 -10.47 -3.98
C THR A 72 5.69 -10.52 -3.96
N GLY A 73 6.28 -11.66 -3.59
CA GLY A 73 7.73 -11.76 -3.32
C GLY A 73 8.16 -11.06 -2.03
N ALA A 74 7.23 -10.42 -1.31
CA ALA A 74 7.53 -9.70 -0.09
C ALA A 74 7.88 -10.66 1.06
N SER A 75 8.82 -10.24 1.92
CA SER A 75 9.16 -10.99 3.13
C SER A 75 7.97 -11.09 4.09
N THR A 76 7.92 -12.15 4.89
CA THR A 76 6.91 -12.32 5.97
C THR A 76 6.90 -11.12 6.93
N THR A 77 8.06 -10.51 7.17
CA THR A 77 8.18 -9.28 7.98
C THR A 77 7.47 -8.11 7.32
N THR A 78 7.62 -7.94 5.99
CA THR A 78 6.91 -6.92 5.22
C THR A 78 5.40 -7.14 5.30
N VAL A 79 4.94 -8.37 5.04
CA VAL A 79 3.50 -8.72 5.11
C VAL A 79 2.92 -8.40 6.48
N THR A 80 3.63 -8.77 7.55
CA THR A 80 3.19 -8.51 8.93
C THR A 80 3.16 -7.02 9.25
N ARG A 81 4.12 -6.23 8.76
CA ARG A 81 4.12 -4.76 8.95
C ARG A 81 2.94 -4.10 8.24
N VAL A 82 2.66 -4.51 7.00
CA VAL A 82 1.52 -3.99 6.24
C VAL A 82 0.20 -4.38 6.91
N ALA A 83 0.04 -5.62 7.36
CA ALA A 83 -1.14 -6.04 8.12
C ALA A 83 -1.37 -5.16 9.36
N LYS A 84 -0.32 -4.90 10.15
CA LYS A 84 -0.39 -3.98 11.30
C LYS A 84 -0.77 -2.55 10.90
N SER A 85 -0.30 -2.06 9.75
CA SER A 85 -0.68 -0.75 9.23
C SER A 85 -2.12 -0.69 8.74
N ILE A 86 -2.70 -1.81 8.28
CA ILE A 86 -4.12 -1.90 7.97
C ILE A 86 -4.93 -1.83 9.27
N GLU A 87 -4.57 -2.63 10.28
CA GLU A 87 -5.30 -2.70 11.55
C GLU A 87 -5.21 -1.41 12.37
N ASN A 88 -4.01 -0.83 12.50
CA ASN A 88 -3.70 0.23 13.48
C ASN A 88 -3.16 1.51 12.85
N GLY A 89 -3.16 1.62 11.52
CA GLY A 89 -2.64 2.80 10.81
C GLY A 89 -3.67 3.93 10.71
N THR A 90 -3.51 4.75 9.67
CA THR A 90 -4.35 5.95 9.45
C THR A 90 -5.71 5.64 8.82
N GLY A 91 -5.99 4.38 8.48
CA GLY A 91 -7.17 4.01 7.70
C GLY A 91 -7.05 4.25 6.18
N ALA A 92 -5.89 4.76 5.70
CA ALA A 92 -5.71 5.13 4.29
C ALA A 92 -5.80 3.93 3.34
N TYR A 93 -5.29 2.76 3.75
CA TYR A 93 -5.43 1.54 2.96
C TYR A 93 -6.90 1.19 2.74
N GLN A 94 -7.73 1.19 3.79
CA GLN A 94 -9.16 0.95 3.64
C GLN A 94 -9.80 1.99 2.74
N LYS A 95 -9.51 3.29 2.95
CA LYS A 95 -10.11 4.37 2.16
C LYS A 95 -9.82 4.24 0.67
N TYR A 96 -8.56 4.04 0.29
CA TYR A 96 -8.14 4.09 -1.11
C TYR A 96 -8.15 2.73 -1.79
N LEU A 97 -7.92 1.61 -1.09
CA LEU A 97 -8.08 0.27 -1.67
C LEU A 97 -9.55 -0.15 -1.81
N MET A 98 -10.45 0.28 -0.90
CA MET A 98 -11.89 0.06 -1.11
C MET A 98 -12.45 0.99 -2.21
N GLY A 99 -11.84 2.18 -2.41
CA GLY A 99 -12.15 3.07 -3.53
C GLY A 99 -11.82 2.43 -4.88
N LEU A 100 -10.64 1.80 -5.01
CA LEU A 100 -10.25 1.03 -6.19
C LEU A 100 -11.20 -0.14 -6.47
N ARG A 101 -11.85 -0.70 -5.44
CA ARG A 101 -12.88 -1.74 -5.59
C ARG A 101 -14.16 -1.22 -6.28
N LYS A 102 -14.45 0.08 -6.15
CA LYS A 102 -15.59 0.74 -6.78
C LYS A 102 -15.27 1.13 -8.23
N GLU A 103 -14.03 1.55 -8.52
CA GLU A 103 -13.57 1.89 -9.87
C GLU A 103 -13.24 0.64 -10.72
N ALA A 104 -12.60 -0.40 -10.15
CA ALA A 104 -12.37 -1.67 -10.85
C ALA A 104 -13.67 -2.44 -11.14
N ALA A 105 -14.72 -2.24 -10.34
CA ALA A 105 -16.06 -2.75 -10.66
C ALA A 105 -16.72 -2.00 -11.84
N LEU A 106 -16.25 -0.79 -12.15
CA LEU A 106 -16.74 0.05 -13.25
C LEU A 106 -15.86 -0.07 -14.51
N ASN A 107 -14.57 -0.39 -14.35
CA ASN A 107 -13.61 -0.55 -15.44
C ASN A 107 -13.19 -2.01 -15.56
N LYS A 108 -13.73 -2.71 -16.57
CA LYS A 108 -13.38 -4.09 -16.96
C LYS A 108 -11.95 -4.16 -17.52
N PHE A 109 -10.94 -3.94 -16.69
CA PHE A 109 -9.57 -4.31 -17.03
C PHE A 109 -9.33 -5.77 -16.62
N GLU A 110 -8.82 -6.54 -17.59
CA GLU A 110 -8.56 -7.97 -17.48
C GLU A 110 -7.70 -8.29 -16.25
N THR A 111 -8.25 -9.07 -15.33
CA THR A 111 -7.47 -9.72 -14.27
C THR A 111 -6.70 -10.89 -14.89
N PRO A 112 -5.37 -10.98 -14.72
CA PRO A 112 -4.67 -12.24 -14.96
C PRO A 112 -5.19 -13.28 -13.94
N GLU A 113 -5.88 -14.28 -14.47
CA GLU A 113 -6.33 -15.56 -13.90
C GLU A 113 -6.79 -15.60 -12.42
N GLU A 114 -8.06 -15.96 -12.26
CA GLU A 114 -8.82 -16.15 -11.03
C GLU A 114 -8.04 -16.81 -9.88
N VAL A 115 -7.63 -16.03 -8.87
CA VAL A 115 -7.33 -16.58 -7.56
C VAL A 115 -8.60 -16.51 -6.70
N LYS A 116 -9.35 -17.61 -6.67
CA LYS A 116 -10.58 -17.72 -5.88
C LYS A 116 -10.22 -17.78 -4.39
N PRO A 117 -10.85 -16.97 -3.52
CA PRO A 117 -10.65 -17.07 -2.09
C PRO A 117 -11.14 -18.43 -1.60
N ASN A 118 -10.28 -19.16 -0.88
CA ASN A 118 -10.71 -20.39 -0.23
C ASN A 118 -11.52 -20.03 1.02
N ASN A 119 -12.70 -20.61 1.11
CA ASN A 119 -13.80 -20.17 1.96
C ASN A 119 -13.43 -20.06 3.45
N GLY A 120 -13.59 -18.83 3.99
CA GLY A 120 -14.20 -18.55 5.28
C GLY A 120 -13.53 -19.10 6.54
N GLU A 121 -12.51 -18.40 7.08
CA GLU A 121 -12.21 -18.45 8.53
C GLU A 121 -11.26 -17.36 9.08
N ALA A 122 -11.03 -16.24 8.37
CA ALA A 122 -9.81 -15.46 8.62
C ALA A 122 -9.85 -14.33 9.68
N LEU A 123 -10.95 -14.08 10.41
CA LEU A 123 -10.98 -12.93 11.37
C LEU A 123 -11.55 -13.20 12.76
N ARG A 124 -11.69 -14.47 13.19
CA ARG A 124 -12.24 -14.78 14.53
C ARG A 124 -11.30 -15.48 15.52
N LYS A 125 -10.04 -15.74 15.20
CA LYS A 125 -9.15 -16.51 16.10
C LYS A 125 -8.12 -15.70 16.89
N TYR A 126 -8.14 -14.37 16.80
CA TYR A 126 -7.16 -13.53 17.51
C TYR A 126 -7.78 -12.33 18.25
N LEU A 127 -8.99 -12.51 18.81
CA LEU A 127 -9.54 -11.75 19.93
C LEU A 127 -9.63 -12.68 21.15
#